data_AF-A0A9R0VY98-F1
#
_entry.id   AF-A0A9R0VY98-F1
#
_cell.length_a   1.000
_cell.length_b   1.000
_cell.length_c   1.000
_cell.angle_alpha   90.00
_cell.angle_beta   90.00
_cell.angle_gamma   90.00
#
_symmetry.space_group_name_H-M   'P 1'
#
loop_
_entity.id
_entity.type
_entity.pdbx_description
1 polymer ?
#
loop_
_entity_poly.entity_id
_entity_poly.type
_entity_poly.pdbx_seq_one_letter_code
_entity_poly.pdbx_strand_id
1 'polypeptide(L)'
;MGSTTRSCDAYLLFNGETLLPNGVRAFLCTVALAYCFIGLSAITARFFKSMESITNHSREVVTIDTETNTPIVKHEKVWNYTIADIALLAFGTSFPQISLATIDAIRNLGQLTAGGLGPGTLVGSAAFDLFPIHAVCVVMPRAGSMKKISDLGVWLVELFWSFWAYIWLYIILEVWTPNVITLWEALLTVLQYGLLLVHAYAQDKRWPYVSIPLYGSSPQDISLT
;
A
#
# COMPACT_ATOMS: atom_id res chain seq x y z
N MET A 1 -42.26 -6.89 -23.22
CA MET A 1 -41.09 -7.59 -22.63
C MET A 1 -39.89 -7.14 -23.45
N GLY A 2 -39.11 -6.14 -23.03
CA GLY A 2 -38.24 -6.14 -21.85
C GLY A 2 -37.08 -7.11 -22.15
N SER A 3 -35.84 -6.70 -22.43
CA SER A 3 -35.04 -5.67 -21.76
C SER A 3 -33.95 -5.09 -22.67
N THR A 4 -33.92 -3.76 -22.75
CA THR A 4 -32.86 -2.90 -23.26
C THR A 4 -31.75 -2.77 -22.22
N THR A 5 -30.52 -3.24 -22.48
CA THR A 5 -29.35 -2.74 -21.71
C THR A 5 -27.99 -2.94 -22.42
N ARG A 6 -27.53 -1.85 -23.06
CA ARG A 6 -26.14 -1.32 -23.11
C ARG A 6 -24.97 -2.32 -23.21
N SER A 7 -24.60 -2.73 -24.43
CA SER A 7 -23.30 -3.38 -24.69
C SER A 7 -22.59 -2.89 -25.96
N CYS A 8 -22.97 -1.74 -26.52
CA CYS A 8 -22.62 -1.38 -27.90
C CYS A 8 -21.96 0.00 -28.14
N ASP A 9 -21.40 0.66 -27.12
CA ASP A 9 -20.62 1.91 -27.35
C ASP A 9 -19.10 1.71 -27.26
N ALA A 10 -18.62 0.71 -26.51
CA ALA A 10 -17.19 0.44 -26.37
C ALA A 10 -16.56 -0.28 -27.58
N TYR A 11 -17.37 -1.01 -28.35
CA TYR A 11 -16.93 -1.76 -29.53
C TYR A 11 -16.62 -0.87 -30.76
N LEU A 12 -17.10 0.38 -30.76
CA LEU A 12 -16.99 1.28 -31.90
C LEU A 12 -15.62 1.97 -31.94
N LEU A 13 -15.06 2.32 -30.78
CA LEU A 13 -13.65 2.77 -30.67
C LEU A 13 -12.66 1.68 -31.09
N PHE A 14 -12.92 0.42 -30.69
CA PHE A 14 -12.03 -0.70 -30.97
C PHE A 14 -12.05 -1.16 -32.45
N ASN A 15 -13.18 -1.06 -33.15
CA ASN A 15 -13.24 -1.37 -34.58
C ASN A 15 -12.55 -0.32 -35.46
N GLY A 16 -12.52 0.95 -35.04
CA GLY A 16 -11.74 1.98 -35.73
C GLY A 16 -10.23 1.76 -35.61
N GLU A 17 -9.78 1.17 -34.50
CA GLU A 17 -8.37 0.93 -34.19
C GLU A 17 -7.79 -0.30 -34.92
N THR A 18 -8.62 -1.29 -35.26
CA THR A 18 -8.24 -2.47 -36.05
C THR A 18 -8.10 -2.18 -37.54
N LEU A 19 -8.68 -1.08 -38.04
CA LEU A 19 -8.53 -0.60 -39.43
C LEU A 19 -7.28 0.25 -39.66
N LEU A 20 -6.61 0.69 -38.59
CA LEU A 20 -5.41 1.52 -38.70
C LEU A 20 -4.15 0.69 -39.04
N PRO A 21 -3.21 1.23 -39.83
CA PRO A 21 -1.92 0.60 -40.07
C PRO A 21 -1.20 0.34 -38.73
N ASN A 22 -0.55 -0.83 -38.60
CA ASN A 22 0.15 -1.25 -37.38
C ASN A 22 1.09 -0.17 -36.81
N GLY A 23 1.76 0.59 -37.68
CA GLY A 23 2.65 1.69 -37.28
C GLY A 23 1.93 2.90 -36.66
N VAL A 24 0.78 3.29 -37.21
CA VAL A 24 -0.01 4.41 -36.66
C VAL A 24 -0.66 3.99 -35.33
N ARG A 25 -1.13 2.75 -35.22
CA ARG A 25 -1.64 2.21 -33.94
C ARG A 25 -0.55 2.17 -32.88
N ALA A 26 0.63 1.66 -33.21
CA ALA A 26 1.76 1.65 -32.27
C ALA A 26 2.11 3.07 -31.81
N PHE A 27 2.19 4.03 -32.74
CA PHE A 27 2.45 5.43 -32.41
C PHE A 27 1.38 6.04 -31.49
N LEU A 28 0.09 5.84 -31.78
CA LEU A 28 -1.01 6.34 -30.95
C LEU A 28 -1.00 5.71 -29.56
N CYS A 29 -0.77 4.39 -29.45
CA CYS A 29 -0.61 3.73 -28.16
C CYS A 29 0.59 4.27 -27.39
N THR A 30 1.73 4.52 -28.05
CA THR A 30 2.90 5.12 -27.39
C THR A 30 2.61 6.53 -26.88
N VAL A 31 1.95 7.38 -27.66
CA VAL A 31 1.57 8.73 -27.22
C VAL A 31 0.56 8.68 -26.07
N ALA A 32 -0.44 7.79 -26.15
CA ALA A 32 -1.41 7.59 -25.09
C ALA A 32 -0.74 7.08 -23.79
N LEU A 33 0.16 6.10 -23.89
CA LEU A 33 0.93 5.60 -22.75
C LEU A 33 1.83 6.69 -22.14
N ALA A 34 2.48 7.50 -22.96
CA ALA A 34 3.28 8.63 -22.48
C ALA A 34 2.42 9.68 -21.75
N TYR A 35 1.24 10.00 -22.29
CA TYR A 35 0.28 10.89 -21.63
C TYR A 35 -0.20 10.32 -20.28
N CYS A 36 -0.55 9.03 -20.24
CA CYS A 36 -0.91 8.34 -19.00
C CYS A 36 0.23 8.34 -17.98
N PHE A 37 1.48 8.15 -18.43
CA PHE A 37 2.65 8.18 -17.56
C PHE A 37 2.88 9.56 -16.93
N ILE A 38 2.75 10.63 -17.72
CA ILE A 38 2.83 12.01 -17.21
C ILE A 38 1.70 12.26 -16.21
N GLY A 39 0.47 11.87 -16.54
CA GLY A 39 -0.68 11.98 -15.64
C GLY A 39 -0.47 11.23 -14.32
N LEU A 40 -0.01 9.98 -14.39
CA LEU A 40 0.29 9.14 -13.22
C LEU A 40 1.36 9.78 -12.34
N SER A 41 2.45 10.30 -12.91
CA SER A 41 3.50 10.98 -12.15
C SER A 41 2.98 12.20 -11.40
N ALA A 42 2.09 13.00 -12.02
CA ALA A 42 1.49 14.17 -11.41
C ALA A 42 0.50 13.82 -10.28
N ILE A 43 -0.29 12.75 -10.47
CA ILE A 43 -1.23 12.25 -9.46
C ILE A 43 -0.44 11.72 -8.25
N THR A 44 0.59 10.91 -8.48
CA THR A 44 1.44 10.35 -7.42
C THR A 44 2.12 11.45 -6.61
N ALA A 45 2.64 12.51 -7.25
CA ALA A 45 3.23 13.64 -6.53
C ALA A 45 2.21 14.37 -5.63
N ARG A 46 0.97 14.57 -6.12
CA ARG A 46 -0.10 15.16 -5.31
C ARG A 46 -0.53 14.24 -4.17
N PHE A 47 -0.62 12.94 -4.43
CA PHE A 47 -0.96 11.93 -3.43
C PHE A 47 0.05 11.95 -2.28
N PHE A 48 1.36 11.93 -2.56
CA PHE A 48 2.40 12.02 -1.53
C PHE A 48 2.31 13.31 -0.71
N LYS A 49 2.06 14.45 -1.36
CA LYS A 49 1.86 15.73 -0.66
C LYS A 49 0.64 15.72 0.25
N SER A 50 -0.47 15.14 -0.21
CA SER A 50 -1.69 14.99 0.60
C SER A 50 -1.48 14.04 1.76
N MET A 51 -0.78 12.92 1.54
CA MET A 51 -0.43 11.95 2.57
C MET A 51 0.39 12.62 3.68
N GLU A 52 1.45 13.35 3.33
CA GLU A 52 2.26 14.12 4.28
C GLU A 52 1.43 15.13 5.07
N SER A 53 0.48 15.81 4.42
CA SER A 53 -0.41 16.76 5.12
C SER A 53 -1.37 16.07 6.09
N ILE A 54 -1.84 14.86 5.79
CA ILE A 54 -2.75 14.09 6.64
C ILE A 54 -1.98 13.52 7.84
N THR A 55 -0.79 12.98 7.62
CA THR A 55 0.04 12.38 8.69
C THR A 55 0.65 13.44 9.61
N ASN A 56 0.85 14.67 9.12
CA ASN A 56 1.31 15.80 9.93
C ASN A 56 0.19 16.58 10.63
N HIS A 57 -1.07 16.20 10.44
CA HIS A 57 -2.17 16.87 11.13
C HIS A 57 -2.11 16.58 12.63
N SER A 58 -1.69 17.58 13.42
CA SER A 58 -1.65 17.54 14.87
C SER A 58 -2.94 18.11 15.45
N ARG A 59 -3.46 17.49 16.51
CA ARG A 59 -4.57 18.02 17.30
C ARG A 59 -4.00 18.61 18.57
N GLU A 60 -4.36 19.86 18.83
CA GLU A 60 -4.16 20.46 20.13
C GLU A 60 -5.05 19.72 21.14
N VAL A 61 -4.42 18.91 21.99
CA VAL A 61 -5.05 18.32 23.16
C VAL A 61 -4.66 19.23 24.33
N VAL A 62 -5.62 20.02 24.79
CA VAL A 62 -5.46 20.82 26.00
C VAL A 62 -5.54 19.86 27.18
N THR A 63 -4.39 19.52 27.76
CA THR A 63 -4.33 18.75 29.00
C THR A 63 -4.17 19.74 30.14
N ILE A 64 -5.09 19.68 31.11
CA ILE A 64 -5.03 20.50 32.32
C ILE A 64 -4.09 19.79 33.28
N ASP A 65 -3.01 20.46 33.68
CA ASP A 65 -2.02 19.90 34.59
C ASP A 65 -2.60 19.90 36.03
N THR A 66 -2.62 18.73 36.68
CA THR A 66 -3.30 18.50 37.97
C THR A 66 -2.62 19.24 39.14
N GLU A 67 -1.37 19.69 38.99
CA GLU A 67 -0.61 20.40 40.04
C GLU A 67 -0.54 21.93 39.86
N THR A 68 -0.63 22.47 38.65
CA THR A 68 -0.39 23.91 38.38
C THR A 68 -1.60 24.68 37.85
N ASN A 69 -2.72 24.00 37.54
CA ASN A 69 -3.99 24.63 37.13
C ASN A 69 -3.83 25.62 35.93
N THR A 70 -2.83 25.38 35.08
CA THR A 70 -2.61 26.10 33.82
C THR A 70 -2.93 25.19 32.64
N PRO A 71 -3.67 25.65 31.63
CA PRO A 71 -3.94 24.86 30.42
C PRO A 71 -2.64 24.71 29.62
N ILE A 72 -2.08 23.49 29.56
CA ILE A 72 -0.95 23.20 28.70
C ILE A 72 -1.52 22.68 27.37
N VAL A 73 -1.39 23.49 26.33
CA VAL A 73 -1.77 23.10 24.96
C VAL A 73 -0.72 22.09 24.47
N LYS A 74 -1.03 20.80 24.57
CA LYS A 74 -0.14 19.74 24.07
C LYS A 74 -0.59 19.38 22.66
N HIS A 75 0.22 19.71 21.67
CA HIS A 75 -0.02 19.24 20.31
C HIS A 75 0.28 17.73 20.24
N GLU A 76 -0.75 16.90 20.33
CA GLU A 76 -0.62 15.45 20.10
C GLU A 76 -1.04 15.13 18.67
N LYS A 77 -0.21 14.38 17.95
CA LYS A 77 -0.58 13.91 16.60
C LYS A 77 -1.80 12.99 16.73
N VAL A 78 -2.88 13.28 16.00
CA VAL A 78 -4.11 12.46 16.00
C VAL A 78 -3.83 11.07 15.45
N TRP A 79 -2.96 11.03 14.44
CA TRP A 79 -2.56 9.81 13.75
C TRP A 79 -1.14 9.44 14.15
N ASN A 80 -0.94 8.17 14.45
CA ASN A 80 0.41 7.63 14.52
C ASN A 80 1.00 7.69 13.10
N TYR A 81 2.10 8.42 12.93
CA TYR A 81 2.73 8.66 11.64
C TYR A 81 3.09 7.34 10.94
N THR A 82 3.62 6.37 11.67
CA THR A 82 4.08 5.08 11.17
C THR A 82 2.93 4.22 10.62
N ILE A 83 1.83 4.10 11.36
CA ILE A 83 0.66 3.34 10.85
C ILE A 83 0.07 4.05 9.64
N ALA A 84 -0.09 5.37 9.71
CA ALA A 84 -0.72 6.13 8.66
C ALA A 84 0.12 6.10 7.37
N ASP A 85 1.45 6.17 7.48
CA ASP A 85 2.36 6.04 6.35
C ASP A 85 2.27 4.65 5.72
N ILE A 86 2.41 3.57 6.51
CA ILE A 86 2.31 2.18 6.01
C ILE A 86 0.95 1.94 5.32
N ALA A 87 -0.15 2.32 5.98
CA ALA A 87 -1.49 2.07 5.47
C ALA A 87 -1.82 2.91 4.22
N LEU A 88 -1.53 4.22 4.26
CA LEU A 88 -1.84 5.11 3.14
C LEU A 88 -0.94 4.83 1.94
N LEU A 89 0.36 4.57 2.15
CA LEU A 89 1.28 4.22 1.07
C LEU A 89 0.83 2.92 0.37
N ALA A 90 0.59 1.86 1.15
CA ALA A 90 0.18 0.56 0.62
C ALA A 90 -1.17 0.63 -0.11
N PHE A 91 -2.14 1.35 0.46
CA PHE A 91 -3.45 1.52 -0.17
C PHE A 91 -3.38 2.35 -1.45
N GLY A 92 -2.59 3.45 -1.43
CA GLY A 92 -2.43 4.34 -2.57
C GLY A 92 -1.78 3.66 -3.78
N THR A 93 -0.75 2.84 -3.56
CA THR A 93 -0.06 2.13 -4.64
C THR A 93 -0.86 0.93 -5.16
N SER A 94 -1.62 0.26 -4.30
CA SER A 94 -2.34 -0.98 -4.65
C SER A 94 -3.79 -0.75 -5.12
N PHE A 95 -4.27 0.50 -5.13
CA PHE A 95 -5.66 0.82 -5.46
C PHE A 95 -6.16 0.24 -6.81
N PRO A 96 -5.40 0.31 -7.92
CA PRO A 96 -5.83 -0.28 -9.19
C PRO A 96 -5.99 -1.81 -9.12
N GLN A 97 -5.14 -2.48 -8.34
CA GLN A 97 -5.14 -3.93 -8.19
C GLN A 97 -6.30 -4.40 -7.33
N ILE A 98 -6.55 -3.72 -6.21
CA ILE A 98 -7.71 -3.96 -5.34
C ILE A 98 -9.00 -3.80 -6.14
N SER A 99 -9.07 -2.76 -6.97
CA SER A 99 -10.23 -2.52 -7.85
C SER A 99 -10.40 -3.65 -8.87
N LEU A 100 -9.32 -4.08 -9.52
CA LEU A 100 -9.36 -5.20 -10.48
C LEU A 100 -9.79 -6.52 -9.80
N ALA A 101 -9.22 -6.84 -8.64
CA ALA A 101 -9.57 -8.02 -7.87
C ALA A 101 -11.03 -7.98 -7.39
N THR A 102 -11.53 -6.80 -7.02
CA THR A 102 -12.96 -6.62 -6.65
C THR A 102 -13.87 -6.81 -7.85
N ILE A 103 -13.52 -6.27 -9.02
CA ILE A 103 -14.29 -6.47 -10.26
C ILE A 103 -14.31 -7.95 -10.66
N ASP A 104 -13.16 -8.63 -10.55
CA ASP A 104 -13.05 -10.06 -10.83
C ASP A 104 -13.90 -10.87 -9.83
N ALA A 105 -13.86 -10.55 -8.53
CA ALA A 105 -14.71 -11.16 -7.52
C ALA A 105 -16.21 -10.96 -7.82
N ILE A 106 -16.64 -9.74 -8.16
CA ILE A 106 -18.05 -9.44 -8.50
C ILE A 106 -18.51 -10.18 -9.75
N ARG A 107 -17.64 -10.36 -10.75
CA ARG A 107 -17.98 -11.13 -11.96
C ARG A 107 -18.10 -12.62 -11.68
N ASN A 108 -17.30 -13.13 -10.76
CA ASN A 108 -17.29 -14.54 -10.37
C ASN A 108 -18.19 -14.84 -9.15
N LEU A 109 -19.01 -13.89 -8.69
CA LEU A 109 -19.87 -14.08 -7.51
C LEU A 109 -20.87 -15.25 -7.64
N GLY A 110 -21.14 -15.72 -8.88
CA GLY A 110 -21.96 -16.91 -9.17
C GLY A 110 -21.19 -18.22 -9.34
N GLN A 111 -19.86 -18.18 -9.45
CA GLN A 111 -18.98 -19.34 -9.53
C GLN A 111 -17.86 -19.11 -8.53
N LEU A 112 -17.97 -19.69 -7.32
CA LEU A 112 -17.01 -19.55 -6.20
C LEU A 112 -15.55 -19.90 -6.52
N THR A 113 -15.21 -20.21 -7.76
CA THR A 113 -13.85 -20.29 -8.28
C THR A 113 -13.13 -18.95 -8.17
N ALA A 114 -11.98 -18.96 -7.51
CA ALA A 114 -11.03 -17.87 -7.57
C ALA A 114 -10.58 -17.69 -9.02
N GLY A 115 -10.94 -16.55 -9.63
CA GLY A 115 -10.35 -16.16 -10.91
C GLY A 115 -8.84 -16.06 -10.72
N GLY A 116 -8.06 -16.88 -11.44
CA GLY A 116 -6.59 -16.89 -11.31
C GLY A 116 -5.92 -15.53 -11.59
N LEU A 117 -6.67 -14.60 -12.19
CA LEU A 117 -6.26 -13.22 -12.44
C LEU A 117 -5.98 -12.45 -11.15
N GLY A 118 -6.78 -12.61 -10.10
CA GLY A 118 -6.59 -11.89 -8.83
C GLY A 118 -5.28 -12.25 -8.13
N PRO A 119 -5.10 -13.53 -7.71
CA PRO A 119 -3.87 -13.98 -7.06
C PRO A 119 -2.61 -13.83 -7.93
N GLY A 120 -2.70 -14.13 -9.23
CA GLY A 120 -1.58 -13.98 -10.15
C GLY A 120 -1.11 -12.53 -10.31
N THR A 121 -2.06 -11.58 -10.36
CA THR A 121 -1.73 -10.15 -10.43
C THR A 121 -1.13 -9.65 -9.11
N LEU A 122 -1.63 -10.12 -7.96
CA LEU A 122 -1.08 -9.80 -6.63
C LEU A 122 0.37 -10.22 -6.50
N VAL A 123 0.68 -11.49 -6.79
CA VAL A 123 2.05 -12.02 -6.70
C VAL A 123 2.97 -11.35 -7.72
N GLY A 124 2.49 -11.13 -8.95
CA GLY A 124 3.25 -10.48 -10.01
C GLY A 124 3.65 -9.04 -9.67
N SER A 125 2.72 -8.23 -9.13
CA SER A 125 3.05 -6.87 -8.69
C SER A 125 4.05 -6.87 -7.55
N ALA A 126 3.83 -7.70 -6.54
CA ALA A 126 4.67 -7.67 -5.36
C ALA A 126 6.11 -8.11 -5.68
N ALA A 127 6.30 -9.02 -6.64
CA ALA A 127 7.63 -9.33 -7.18
C ALA A 127 8.27 -8.13 -7.91
N PHE A 128 7.50 -7.37 -8.70
CA PHE A 128 7.98 -6.17 -9.36
C PHE A 128 8.35 -5.05 -8.36
N ASP A 129 7.58 -4.91 -7.29
CA ASP A 129 7.87 -3.93 -6.24
C ASP A 129 9.12 -4.32 -5.44
N LEU A 130 9.29 -5.62 -5.12
CA LEU A 130 10.42 -6.11 -4.33
C LEU A 130 11.76 -6.08 -5.08
N PHE A 131 11.77 -6.35 -6.40
CA PHE A 131 13.04 -6.44 -7.14
C PHE A 131 13.39 -5.10 -7.84
N PRO A 132 12.78 -4.72 -8.98
CA PRO A 132 13.19 -3.52 -9.69
C PRO A 132 12.98 -2.21 -8.90
N ILE A 133 11.84 -2.03 -8.21
CA ILE A 133 11.62 -0.78 -7.46
C ILE A 133 12.58 -0.67 -6.28
N HIS A 134 12.75 -1.74 -5.49
CA HIS A 134 13.71 -1.74 -4.39
C HIS A 134 15.15 -1.46 -4.87
N ALA A 135 15.58 -2.08 -5.97
CA ALA A 135 16.89 -1.84 -6.56
C ALA A 135 17.08 -0.36 -6.94
N VAL A 136 16.09 0.25 -7.59
CA VAL A 136 16.11 1.69 -7.91
C VAL A 136 16.15 2.53 -6.63
N CYS A 137 15.35 2.20 -5.60
CA CYS A 137 15.33 2.91 -4.32
C CYS A 137 16.66 2.87 -3.56
N VAL A 138 17.44 1.80 -3.71
CA VAL A 138 18.78 1.64 -3.12
C VAL A 138 19.86 2.37 -3.92
N VAL A 139 19.74 2.45 -5.24
CA VAL A 139 20.73 3.09 -6.13
C VAL A 139 20.53 4.60 -6.27
N MET A 140 19.29 5.09 -6.18
CA MET A 140 18.94 6.51 -6.35
C MET A 140 19.29 7.48 -5.20
N PRO A 141 19.76 7.09 -3.99
CA PRO A 141 20.23 8.07 -3.01
C PRO A 141 21.34 8.94 -3.60
N ARG A 142 21.21 10.27 -3.46
CA ARG A 142 22.26 11.20 -3.89
C ARG A 142 23.51 10.99 -3.03
N ALA A 143 24.68 11.13 -3.67
CA ALA A 143 25.99 11.04 -3.03
C ALA A 143 26.04 11.98 -1.81
N GLY A 144 26.12 11.39 -0.60
CA GLY A 144 26.28 12.12 0.66
C GLY A 144 25.19 11.91 1.72
N SER A 145 24.03 11.33 1.40
CA SER A 145 22.99 11.04 2.41
C SER A 145 22.87 9.53 2.68
N MET A 146 23.42 9.05 3.80
CA MET A 146 23.08 7.72 4.29
C MET A 146 21.63 7.73 4.80
N LYS A 147 20.73 6.99 4.13
CA LYS A 147 19.38 6.74 4.64
C LYS A 147 19.49 5.74 5.79
N LYS A 148 19.56 6.24 7.03
CA LYS A 148 19.46 5.39 8.22
C LYS A 148 17.99 4.98 8.40
N ILE A 149 17.72 3.69 8.46
CA ILE A 149 16.41 3.19 8.88
C ILE A 149 16.26 3.59 10.36
N SER A 150 15.37 4.56 10.61
CA SER A 150 15.20 5.15 11.94
C SER A 150 14.48 4.20 12.90
N ASP A 151 13.64 3.30 12.35
CA ASP A 151 12.81 2.36 13.11
C ASP A 151 13.01 0.91 12.64
N LEU A 152 14.18 0.34 12.98
CA LEU A 152 14.51 -1.05 12.65
C LEU A 152 13.49 -2.07 13.20
N GLY A 153 12.85 -1.78 14.33
CA GLY A 153 11.82 -2.64 14.92
C GLY A 153 10.56 -2.75 14.07
N VAL A 154 10.09 -1.62 13.54
CA VAL A 154 8.92 -1.59 12.63
C VAL A 154 9.26 -2.31 11.32
N TRP A 155 10.45 -2.05 10.78
CA TRP A 155 10.93 -2.71 9.56
C TRP A 155 10.99 -4.24 9.70
N LEU A 156 11.48 -4.76 10.83
CA LEU A 156 11.54 -6.20 11.06
C LEU A 156 10.14 -6.81 11.16
N VAL A 157 9.20 -6.12 11.81
CA VAL A 157 7.81 -6.55 11.90
C VAL A 157 7.16 -6.59 10.53
N GLU A 158 7.36 -5.56 9.71
CA GLU A 158 6.86 -5.52 8.34
C GLU A 158 7.45 -6.66 7.49
N LEU A 159 8.76 -6.92 7.61
CA LEU A 159 9.42 -8.02 6.91
C LEU A 159 8.87 -9.39 7.33
N PHE A 160 8.68 -9.61 8.63
CA PHE A 160 8.13 -10.85 9.15
C PHE A 160 6.70 -11.09 8.64
N TRP A 161 5.84 -10.09 8.74
CA TRP A 161 4.46 -10.17 8.25
C TRP A 161 4.38 -10.28 6.73
N SER A 162 5.33 -9.72 5.99
CA SER A 162 5.42 -9.86 4.54
C SER A 162 5.65 -11.32 4.13
N PHE A 163 6.63 -12.00 4.72
CA PHE A 163 6.84 -13.44 4.49
C PHE A 163 5.63 -14.27 4.91
N TRP A 164 5.06 -13.98 6.08
CA TRP A 164 3.86 -14.66 6.57
C TRP A 164 2.67 -14.50 5.62
N ALA A 165 2.45 -13.31 5.06
CA ALA A 165 1.35 -13.05 4.13
C ALA A 165 1.43 -13.92 2.87
N TYR A 166 2.63 -14.17 2.33
CA TYR A 166 2.80 -15.09 1.19
C TYR A 166 2.54 -16.55 1.57
N ILE A 167 2.97 -16.99 2.75
CA ILE A 167 2.66 -18.32 3.25
C ILE A 167 1.15 -18.47 3.44
N TRP A 168 0.49 -17.46 4.01
CA TRP A 168 -0.96 -17.44 4.19
C TRP A 168 -1.69 -17.49 2.85
N LEU A 169 -1.24 -16.70 1.86
CA LEU A 169 -1.80 -16.70 0.50
C LEU A 169 -1.69 -18.10 -0.14
N TYR A 170 -0.57 -18.79 0.06
CA TYR A 170 -0.43 -20.18 -0.39
C TYR A 170 -1.40 -21.13 0.32
N ILE A 171 -1.57 -21.00 1.65
CA ILE A 171 -2.49 -21.83 2.44
C ILE A 171 -3.94 -21.68 1.94
N ILE A 172 -4.41 -20.45 1.72
CA ILE A 172 -5.80 -20.23 1.30
C ILE A 172 -6.07 -20.66 -0.15
N LEU A 173 -5.05 -20.74 -1.01
CA LEU A 173 -5.22 -21.12 -2.42
C LEU A 173 -5.05 -22.63 -2.67
N GLU A 174 -4.12 -23.28 -1.98
CA GLU A 174 -3.73 -24.68 -2.27
C GLU A 174 -4.11 -25.67 -1.17
N VAL A 175 -4.15 -25.24 0.10
CA VAL A 175 -4.28 -26.16 1.25
C VAL A 175 -5.69 -26.20 1.83
N TRP A 176 -6.31 -25.03 2.03
CA TRP A 176 -7.58 -24.95 2.75
C TRP A 176 -8.78 -25.22 1.84
N THR A 177 -9.03 -24.36 0.85
CA THR A 177 -10.05 -24.60 -0.18
C THR A 177 -9.43 -24.43 -1.57
N PRO A 178 -9.09 -25.53 -2.27
CA PRO A 178 -8.31 -25.43 -3.50
C PRO A 178 -9.06 -24.62 -4.56
N ASN A 179 -8.44 -23.54 -5.03
CA ASN A 179 -8.97 -22.64 -6.07
C ASN A 179 -10.32 -21.96 -5.75
N VAL A 180 -10.71 -21.88 -4.48
CA VAL A 180 -11.92 -21.19 -4.00
C VAL A 180 -11.51 -20.28 -2.86
N ILE A 181 -12.07 -19.07 -2.79
CA ILE A 181 -11.85 -18.18 -1.64
C ILE A 181 -13.21 -17.99 -0.96
N THR A 182 -13.34 -18.58 0.22
CA THR A 182 -14.51 -18.44 1.08
C THR A 182 -14.51 -17.08 1.78
N LEU A 183 -15.69 -16.62 2.20
CA LEU A 183 -15.83 -15.37 2.97
C LEU A 183 -15.00 -15.40 4.26
N TRP A 184 -14.84 -16.58 4.87
CA TRP A 184 -14.05 -16.75 6.09
C TRP A 184 -12.55 -16.57 5.87
N GLU A 185 -12.00 -17.11 4.79
CA GLU A 185 -10.58 -16.91 4.42
C GLU A 185 -10.30 -15.43 4.11
N ALA A 186 -11.22 -14.77 3.39
CA ALA A 186 -11.14 -13.34 3.12
C ALA A 186 -11.19 -12.51 4.41
N LEU A 187 -12.11 -12.83 5.33
CA LEU A 187 -12.23 -12.16 6.63
C LEU A 187 -10.94 -12.32 7.47
N LEU A 188 -10.39 -13.54 7.53
CA LEU A 188 -9.14 -13.81 8.25
C LEU A 188 -7.94 -13.07 7.64
N THR A 189 -7.94 -12.88 6.32
CA THR A 189 -6.90 -12.11 5.62
C THR A 189 -6.99 -10.62 5.98
N VAL A 190 -8.20 -10.05 5.98
CA VAL A 190 -8.42 -8.65 6.43
C VAL A 190 -8.06 -8.46 7.90
N LEU A 191 -8.38 -9.44 8.75
CA LEU A 191 -8.02 -9.41 10.17
C LEU A 191 -6.50 -9.43 10.37
N GLN A 192 -5.77 -10.25 9.61
CA GLN A 192 -4.30 -10.29 9.66
C GLN A 192 -3.67 -8.97 9.25
N TYR A 193 -4.23 -8.27 8.25
CA TYR A 193 -3.80 -6.91 7.93
C TYR A 193 -3.99 -5.95 9.12
N GLY A 194 -5.12 -6.04 9.82
CA GLY A 194 -5.33 -5.29 11.07
C GLY A 194 -4.32 -5.63 12.16
N LEU A 195 -3.99 -6.92 12.34
CA LEU A 195 -2.97 -7.36 13.29
C LEU A 195 -1.58 -6.83 12.95
N LEU A 196 -1.21 -6.79 11.66
CA LEU A 196 0.04 -6.20 11.19
C LEU A 196 0.12 -4.72 11.62
N LEU A 197 -0.93 -3.93 11.38
CA LEU A 197 -0.97 -2.51 11.75
C LEU A 197 -0.88 -2.31 13.27
N VAL A 198 -1.57 -3.13 14.06
CA VAL A 198 -1.49 -3.08 15.53
C VAL A 198 -0.10 -3.47 16.03
N HIS A 199 0.54 -4.47 15.42
CA HIS A 199 1.88 -4.89 15.79
C HIS A 199 2.93 -3.83 15.43
N ALA A 200 2.81 -3.21 14.26
CA ALA A 200 3.64 -2.08 13.85
C ALA A 200 3.47 -0.88 14.80
N TYR A 201 2.23 -0.58 15.22
CA TYR A 201 1.96 0.45 16.23
C TYR A 201 2.61 0.16 17.59
N ALA A 202 2.52 -1.09 18.05
CA ALA A 202 3.12 -1.51 19.31
C ALA A 202 4.65 -1.38 19.28
N GLN A 203 5.28 -1.66 18.14
CA GLN A 203 6.72 -1.42 17.94
C GLN A 203 7.06 0.07 17.94
N ASP A 204 6.30 0.88 17.21
CA ASP A 204 6.53 2.32 17.09
C ASP A 204 6.44 3.04 18.44
N LYS A 205 5.44 2.68 19.26
CA LYS A 205 5.31 3.18 20.65
C LYS A 205 6.37 2.64 21.63
N ARG A 206 7.31 1.81 21.17
CA ARG A 206 8.37 1.17 21.96
C ARG A 206 7.81 0.48 23.21
N TRP A 207 6.79 -0.36 23.03
CA TRP A 207 6.18 -1.03 24.17
C TRP A 207 7.21 -2.00 24.80
N PRO A 208 7.53 -1.90 26.10
CA PRO A 208 8.68 -2.56 26.71
C PRO A 208 8.74 -4.09 26.57
N TYR A 209 7.60 -4.74 26.31
CA TYR A 209 7.48 -6.20 26.24
C TYR A 209 7.51 -6.75 24.81
N VAL A 210 7.42 -5.90 23.79
CA VAL A 210 7.35 -6.31 22.36
C VAL A 210 8.44 -5.64 21.54
N SER A 211 8.95 -4.47 21.95
CA SER A 211 9.99 -3.76 21.21
C SER A 211 11.35 -4.43 21.32
N ILE A 212 11.95 -4.78 20.18
CA ILE A 212 13.34 -5.24 20.14
C ILE A 212 14.22 -4.01 20.45
N PRO A 213 15.05 -4.05 21.51
CA PRO A 213 15.90 -2.93 21.88
C PRO A 213 17.09 -2.87 20.93
N LEU A 214 16.91 -2.29 19.74
CA LEU A 214 18.01 -2.00 18.83
C LEU A 214 18.46 -0.54 19.04
N TYR A 215 19.67 -0.45 19.57
CA TYR A 215 20.44 0.75 19.93
C TYR A 215 20.58 1.72 18.75
N GLY A 216 20.35 3.02 18.98
CA GLY A 216 20.51 4.03 17.94
C GLY A 216 20.39 5.47 18.44
N SER A 217 21.47 5.96 19.06
CA SER A 217 21.84 7.35 19.42
C SER A 217 21.06 8.03 20.55
N SER A 218 21.63 7.95 21.74
CA SER A 218 21.47 8.95 22.81
C SER A 218 21.80 10.36 22.29
N PRO A 219 21.18 11.43 22.80
CA PRO A 219 21.47 12.82 22.40
C PRO A 219 22.85 13.37 22.81
N GLN A 220 23.83 12.53 23.17
CA GLN A 220 25.10 12.97 23.76
C GLN A 220 26.29 12.99 22.78
N ASP A 221 26.14 12.51 21.55
CA ASP A 221 27.27 12.40 20.60
C ASP A 221 27.44 13.61 19.64
N ILE A 222 26.72 14.72 19.83
CA ILE A 222 26.84 15.93 18.99
C ILE A 222 27.82 16.96 19.59
N SER A 223 28.37 16.73 20.78
CA SER A 223 29.25 17.70 21.45
C SER A 223 30.77 17.43 21.38
N LEU A 224 31.23 16.42 20.63
CA LEU A 224 32.68 16.18 20.45
C LEU A 224 33.01 15.55 19.08
N THR A 225 33.01 16.36 18.00
CA THR A 225 34.02 16.31 16.92
C THR A 225 33.85 17.49 15.97
#